data_AF-A0A1Q4YRG1-F1
#
_entry.id   AF-A0A1Q4YRG1-F1
#
_cell.length_a   1.000
_cell.length_b   1.000
_cell.length_c   1.000
_cell.angle_alpha   90.00
_cell.angle_beta   90.00
_cell.angle_gamma   90.00
#
_symmetry.space_group_name_H-M   'P 1'
#
loop_
_entity.id
_entity.type
_entity.pdbx_description
1 polymer ?
#
loop_
_entity_poly.entity_id
_entity_poly.type
_entity_poly.pdbx_seq_one_letter_code
_entity_poly.pdbx_strand_id
1 'polypeptide(L)'
;MLILLEEVNATMKQLARYWEKTRESGVPKVSPAVDALNEILYMGRQLRMHVLLVAQSATARALGGPEVREQFSTRILARYSLNAWRMLAPEVHPAPKSTKHQGRAQVVSGGSARETQILFFTEPEAREWATTGKKAAAVGGPVPVQMHKPPTDSQPASAGELPPAPGPPASGHRPVDARNLAPAAASGELAADATPTPTLAPALVFGGQAVGLREAAEDHLPGITLAALRFARAKDPAFPGSSGKRGAELLYRAGDLKKWARNRPRAVTSTTDLD
;
A
#
# COMPACT_ATOMS: atom_id res chain seq x y z
N MET A 1 20.63 -6.03 -17.19
CA MET A 1 19.63 -7.12 -17.31
C MET A 1 18.25 -6.57 -16.98
N LEU A 2 17.20 -7.01 -17.70
CA LEU A 2 15.81 -6.63 -17.41
C LEU A 2 15.04 -7.86 -16.92
N ILE A 3 14.35 -7.72 -15.80
CA ILE A 3 13.44 -8.73 -15.26
C ILE A 3 12.02 -8.19 -15.41
N LEU A 4 11.18 -8.90 -16.16
CA LEU A 4 9.79 -8.54 -16.41
C LEU A 4 8.86 -9.51 -15.69
N LEU A 5 7.94 -8.97 -14.89
CA LEU A 5 6.84 -9.73 -14.29
C LEU A 5 5.53 -9.13 -14.81
N GLU A 6 4.91 -9.79 -15.79
CA GLU A 6 3.71 -9.31 -16.49
C GLU A 6 2.48 -9.22 -15.57
N GLU A 7 2.35 -10.13 -14.61
CA GLU A 7 1.29 -10.07 -13.59
C GLU A 7 1.86 -10.48 -12.24
N VAL A 8 2.31 -9.48 -11.47
CA VAL A 8 2.98 -9.69 -10.18
C VAL A 8 2.07 -10.38 -9.16
N ASN A 9 0.76 -10.10 -9.12
CA ASN A 9 -0.10 -10.73 -8.11
C ASN A 9 -0.21 -12.24 -8.34
N ALA A 10 -0.38 -12.65 -9.60
CA ALA A 10 -0.42 -14.06 -9.97
C ALA A 10 0.93 -14.72 -9.74
N THR A 11 2.02 -14.08 -10.19
CA THR A 11 3.39 -14.60 -10.08
C THR A 11 3.77 -14.85 -8.61
N MET A 12 3.60 -13.86 -7.74
CA MET A 12 3.94 -14.00 -6.31
C MET A 12 3.10 -15.08 -5.62
N LYS A 13 1.83 -15.20 -5.99
CA LYS A 13 0.93 -16.24 -5.45
C LYS A 13 1.34 -17.64 -5.93
N GLN A 14 1.73 -17.79 -7.18
CA GLN A 14 2.17 -19.07 -7.75
C GLN A 14 3.51 -19.49 -7.17
N LEU A 15 4.48 -18.56 -7.04
CA LEU A 15 5.77 -18.82 -6.41
C LEU A 15 5.61 -19.27 -4.96
N ALA A 16 4.78 -18.58 -4.18
CA ALA A 16 4.52 -18.96 -2.79
C ALA A 16 3.91 -20.37 -2.68
N ARG A 17 2.91 -20.68 -3.52
CA ARG A 17 2.27 -22.01 -3.57
C ARG A 17 3.23 -23.11 -4.00
N TYR A 18 4.02 -22.84 -5.02
CA TYR A 18 5.02 -23.78 -5.52
C TYR A 18 6.07 -24.08 -4.45
N TRP A 19 6.58 -23.03 -3.79
CA TRP A 19 7.55 -23.17 -2.72
C TRP A 19 6.99 -23.93 -1.52
N GLU A 20 5.75 -23.62 -1.11
CA GLU A 20 5.10 -24.35 -0.02
C GLU A 20 4.98 -25.86 -0.30
N LYS A 21 4.76 -26.25 -1.56
CA LYS A 21 4.63 -27.64 -1.98
C LYS A 21 5.98 -28.38 -2.07
N THR A 22 7.05 -27.68 -2.46
CA THR A 22 8.33 -28.30 -2.82
C THR A 22 9.43 -28.12 -1.78
N ARG A 23 9.27 -27.16 -0.85
CA ARG A 23 10.26 -26.91 0.19
C ARG A 23 10.33 -28.07 1.18
N GLU A 24 11.55 -28.40 1.60
CA GLU A 24 11.79 -29.36 2.66
C GLU A 24 11.50 -28.78 4.06
N SER A 25 11.49 -29.63 5.07
CA SER A 25 11.42 -29.15 6.46
C SER A 25 12.74 -28.48 6.85
N GLY A 26 12.67 -27.35 7.56
CA GLY A 26 13.85 -26.62 8.04
C GLY A 26 14.39 -25.53 7.11
N VAL A 27 13.94 -25.45 5.85
CA VAL A 27 14.31 -24.31 4.97
C VAL A 27 13.38 -23.10 5.17
N PRO A 28 13.82 -21.87 4.81
CA PRO A 28 13.03 -20.66 4.95
C PRO A 28 11.62 -20.77 4.36
N LYS A 29 10.67 -20.10 5.02
CA LYS A 29 9.26 -20.08 4.58
C LYS A 29 9.07 -19.28 3.29
N VAL A 30 9.91 -18.27 3.05
CA VAL A 30 9.85 -17.44 1.85
C VAL A 30 10.58 -18.15 0.72
N SER A 31 10.06 -18.00 -0.50
CA SER A 31 10.66 -18.59 -1.69
C SER A 31 12.00 -17.88 -1.98
N PRO A 32 13.08 -18.61 -2.30
CA PRO A 32 14.34 -18.02 -2.72
C PRO A 32 14.20 -17.06 -3.91
N ALA A 33 13.23 -17.31 -4.81
CA ALA A 33 12.95 -16.41 -5.93
C ALA A 33 12.35 -15.07 -5.48
N VAL A 34 11.52 -15.08 -4.44
CA VAL A 34 10.95 -13.86 -3.84
C VAL A 34 12.02 -13.10 -3.07
N ASP A 35 12.88 -13.80 -2.33
CA ASP A 35 14.00 -13.19 -1.62
C ASP A 35 15.00 -12.56 -2.59
N ALA A 36 15.40 -13.28 -3.64
CA ALA A 36 16.26 -12.74 -4.70
C ALA A 36 15.64 -11.52 -5.39
N LEU A 37 14.33 -11.55 -5.67
CA LEU A 37 13.65 -10.37 -6.24
C LEU A 37 13.76 -9.15 -5.31
N ASN A 38 13.60 -9.33 -3.99
CA ASN A 38 13.76 -8.24 -3.03
C ASN A 38 15.19 -7.70 -3.00
N GLU A 39 16.20 -8.56 -2.97
CA GLU A 39 17.61 -8.16 -3.03
C GLU A 39 17.90 -7.33 -4.29
N ILE A 40 17.34 -7.75 -5.43
CA ILE A 40 17.48 -7.02 -6.69
C ILE A 40 16.77 -5.66 -6.64
N LEU A 41 15.60 -5.56 -6.01
CA LEU A 41 14.91 -4.28 -5.85
C LEU A 41 15.73 -3.30 -5.00
N TYR A 42 16.44 -3.78 -3.98
CA TYR A 42 17.28 -2.93 -3.14
C TYR A 42 18.63 -2.59 -3.80
N MET A 43 19.36 -3.59 -4.30
CA MET A 43 20.77 -3.44 -4.70
C MET A 43 21.00 -3.53 -6.22
N GLY A 44 20.00 -3.93 -6.99
CA GLY A 44 20.12 -4.20 -8.42
C GLY A 44 20.52 -2.99 -9.26
N ARG A 45 20.26 -1.76 -8.77
CA ARG A 45 20.67 -0.53 -9.45
C ARG A 45 22.18 -0.46 -9.69
N GLN A 46 23.00 -0.82 -8.69
CA GLN A 46 24.47 -0.80 -8.82
C GLN A 46 24.96 -1.85 -9.83
N LEU A 47 24.22 -2.95 -9.94
CA LEU A 47 24.51 -4.07 -10.85
C LEU A 47 23.84 -3.92 -12.23
N ARG A 48 23.20 -2.78 -12.53
CA ARG A 48 22.46 -2.53 -13.79
C ARG A 48 21.39 -3.60 -14.05
N MET A 49 20.76 -4.05 -12.98
CA MET A 49 19.60 -4.93 -13.00
C MET A 49 18.35 -4.07 -12.80
N HIS A 50 17.41 -4.19 -13.73
CA HIS A 50 16.20 -3.40 -13.76
C HIS A 50 14.99 -4.32 -13.65
N VAL A 51 14.02 -3.96 -12.82
CA VAL A 51 12.79 -4.71 -12.62
C VAL A 51 11.62 -3.92 -13.19
N LEU A 52 10.84 -4.55 -14.07
CA LEU A 52 9.57 -4.06 -14.57
C LEU A 52 8.45 -4.95 -14.02
N LEU A 53 7.72 -4.43 -13.02
CA LEU A 53 6.54 -5.08 -12.47
C LEU A 53 5.29 -4.53 -13.12
N VAL A 54 4.47 -5.43 -13.64
CA VAL A 54 3.16 -5.13 -14.22
C VAL A 54 2.08 -5.84 -13.40
N ALA A 55 0.96 -5.16 -13.21
CA ALA A 55 -0.18 -5.64 -12.44
C ALA A 55 -1.46 -4.99 -12.95
N GLN A 56 -2.53 -5.77 -13.13
CA GLN A 56 -3.86 -5.18 -13.39
C GLN A 56 -4.39 -4.43 -12.16
N SER A 57 -4.17 -5.00 -10.98
CA SER A 57 -4.52 -4.42 -9.69
C SER A 57 -3.36 -4.63 -8.74
N ALA A 58 -2.47 -3.64 -8.66
CA ALA A 58 -1.37 -3.66 -7.72
C ALA A 58 -1.91 -3.74 -6.28
N THR A 59 -1.61 -4.83 -5.57
CA THR A 59 -1.95 -4.99 -4.15
C THR A 59 -0.72 -4.85 -3.28
N ALA A 60 -0.91 -4.32 -2.05
CA ALA A 60 0.17 -4.23 -1.08
C ALA A 60 0.84 -5.58 -0.79
N ARG A 61 0.07 -6.69 -0.86
CA ARG A 61 0.63 -8.03 -0.65
C ARG A 61 1.59 -8.46 -1.76
N ALA A 62 1.30 -8.12 -3.02
CA ALA A 62 2.10 -8.55 -4.15
C ALA A 62 3.32 -7.65 -4.41
N LEU A 63 3.19 -6.35 -4.13
CA LEU A 63 4.29 -5.39 -4.27
C LEU A 63 5.25 -5.33 -3.07
N GLY A 64 4.90 -6.03 -1.98
CA GLY A 64 5.67 -6.00 -0.74
C GLY A 64 5.35 -4.82 0.17
N GLY A 65 6.16 -4.66 1.21
CA GLY A 65 6.03 -3.60 2.20
C GLY A 65 6.18 -2.18 1.62
N PRO A 66 5.80 -1.13 2.37
CA PRO A 66 6.05 0.26 1.98
C PRO A 66 7.48 0.51 1.50
N GLU A 67 8.47 -0.08 2.15
CA GLU A 67 9.89 0.10 1.89
C GLU A 67 10.30 -0.43 0.51
N VAL A 68 9.71 -1.56 0.09
CA VAL A 68 9.94 -2.16 -1.23
C VAL A 68 9.28 -1.30 -2.32
N ARG A 69 8.09 -0.74 -2.03
CA ARG A 69 7.39 0.14 -2.99
C ARG A 69 8.14 1.43 -3.28
N GLU A 70 8.90 1.94 -2.31
CA GLU A 70 9.76 3.11 -2.51
C GLU A 70 10.98 2.85 -3.39
N GLN A 71 11.35 1.59 -3.64
CA GLN A 71 12.44 1.27 -4.58
C GLN A 71 12.05 1.54 -6.05
N PHE A 72 10.75 1.65 -6.35
CA PHE A 72 10.26 1.99 -7.69
C PHE A 72 10.28 3.50 -7.93
N SER A 73 11.39 3.98 -8.50
CA SER A 73 11.57 5.39 -8.90
C SER A 73 10.60 5.88 -9.99
N THR A 74 10.03 4.95 -10.77
CA THR A 74 9.08 5.24 -11.84
C THR A 74 7.86 4.34 -11.71
N ARG A 75 6.67 4.93 -11.74
CA ARG A 75 5.39 4.21 -11.63
C ARG A 75 4.46 4.71 -12.73
N ILE A 76 3.90 3.80 -13.52
CA ILE A 76 3.00 4.13 -14.63
C ILE A 76 1.60 3.63 -14.26
N LEU A 77 0.65 4.56 -14.12
CA LEU A 77 -0.70 4.26 -13.69
C LEU A 77 -1.70 4.62 -14.80
N ALA A 78 -2.36 3.62 -15.36
CA ALA A 78 -3.48 3.78 -16.27
C ALA A 78 -4.79 3.40 -15.57
N ARG A 79 -5.88 4.12 -15.86
CA ARG A 79 -7.25 3.83 -15.35
C ARG A 79 -7.31 3.48 -13.86
N TYR A 80 -6.53 4.18 -13.03
CA TYR A 80 -6.38 3.88 -11.62
C TYR A 80 -7.59 4.34 -10.79
N SER A 81 -7.78 3.69 -9.64
CA SER A 81 -8.66 4.18 -8.59
C SER A 81 -7.91 5.13 -7.64
N LEU A 82 -8.65 5.96 -6.88
CA LEU A 82 -8.04 6.84 -5.88
C LEU A 82 -7.28 6.05 -4.78
N ASN A 83 -7.73 4.84 -4.46
CA ASN A 83 -7.05 3.99 -3.48
C ASN A 83 -5.70 3.50 -4.02
N ALA A 84 -5.65 3.10 -5.30
CA ALA A 84 -4.41 2.72 -5.96
C ALA A 84 -3.44 3.91 -6.01
N TRP A 85 -3.94 5.12 -6.32
CA TRP A 85 -3.13 6.34 -6.28
C TRP A 85 -2.52 6.59 -4.90
N ARG A 86 -3.33 6.56 -3.84
CA ARG A 86 -2.85 6.76 -2.46
C ARG A 86 -1.84 5.71 -2.01
N MET A 87 -1.88 4.52 -2.60
CA MET A 87 -0.93 3.44 -2.26
C MET A 87 0.38 3.55 -3.05
N LEU A 88 0.32 3.98 -4.31
CA LEU A 88 1.43 3.89 -5.27
C LEU A 88 2.11 5.24 -5.51
N ALA A 89 1.38 6.34 -5.44
CA ALA A 89 1.90 7.69 -5.66
C ALA A 89 1.37 8.67 -4.59
N PRO A 90 1.49 8.35 -3.28
CA PRO A 90 1.05 9.24 -2.21
C PRO A 90 1.79 10.58 -2.19
N GLU A 91 2.98 10.66 -2.78
CA GLU A 91 3.79 11.87 -2.83
C GLU A 91 3.23 12.95 -3.77
N VAL A 92 2.35 12.58 -4.70
CA VAL A 92 1.78 13.52 -5.68
C VAL A 92 0.39 13.98 -5.25
N HIS A 93 0.30 15.25 -4.87
CA HIS A 93 -0.94 15.91 -4.46
C HIS A 93 -1.14 17.28 -5.11
N PRO A 94 -2.35 17.60 -5.62
CA PRO A 94 -3.53 16.72 -5.68
C PRO A 94 -3.38 15.58 -6.69
N ALA A 95 -4.08 14.46 -6.45
CA ALA A 95 -4.08 13.34 -7.39
C ALA A 95 -4.74 13.76 -8.72
N PRO A 96 -4.09 13.58 -9.89
CA PRO A 96 -4.71 13.83 -11.17
C PRO A 96 -5.97 12.99 -11.36
N LYS A 97 -6.93 13.50 -12.14
CA LYS A 97 -8.14 12.75 -12.47
C LYS A 97 -7.78 11.55 -13.35
N SER A 98 -8.28 10.38 -12.98
CA SER A 98 -8.17 9.19 -13.81
C SER A 98 -8.97 9.38 -15.09
N THR A 99 -8.39 8.98 -16.23
CA THR A 99 -8.94 9.17 -17.57
C THR A 99 -9.40 7.85 -18.18
N LYS A 100 -10.44 7.89 -19.01
CA LYS A 100 -10.93 6.74 -19.77
C LYS A 100 -10.28 6.62 -21.15
N HIS A 101 -9.58 7.66 -21.61
CA HIS A 101 -8.89 7.65 -22.91
C HIS A 101 -7.89 6.49 -22.97
N GLN A 102 -8.02 5.65 -24.00
CA GLN A 102 -7.17 4.48 -24.17
C GLN A 102 -5.71 4.88 -24.38
N GLY A 103 -4.80 4.15 -23.73
CA GLY A 103 -3.36 4.44 -23.77
C GLY A 103 -2.93 5.67 -22.95
N ARG A 104 -3.86 6.43 -22.35
CA ARG A 104 -3.49 7.56 -21.49
C ARG A 104 -3.20 7.11 -20.07
N ALA A 105 -1.99 7.41 -19.61
CA ALA A 105 -1.50 7.03 -18.28
C ALA A 105 -0.82 8.20 -17.58
N GLN A 106 -0.71 8.12 -16.26
CA GLN A 106 0.13 9.01 -15.47
C GLN A 106 1.48 8.34 -15.26
N VAL A 107 2.55 9.00 -15.70
CA VAL A 107 3.93 8.59 -15.42
C VAL A 107 4.39 9.38 -14.21
N VAL A 108 4.59 8.66 -13.09
CA VAL A 108 5.02 9.23 -11.82
C VAL A 108 6.52 9.01 -11.67
N SER A 109 7.25 10.09 -11.48
CA SER A 109 8.68 10.07 -11.17
C SER A 109 9.10 11.37 -10.47
N GLY A 110 10.04 11.28 -9.53
CA GLY A 110 10.59 12.44 -8.83
C GLY A 110 9.55 13.30 -8.12
N GLY A 111 8.51 12.69 -7.54
CA GLY A 111 7.44 13.43 -6.85
C GLY A 111 6.48 14.19 -7.78
N SER A 112 6.54 13.94 -9.09
CA SER A 112 5.65 14.56 -10.09
C SER A 112 4.92 13.50 -10.90
N ALA A 113 3.72 13.83 -11.37
CA ALA A 113 2.96 13.01 -12.31
C ALA A 113 2.77 13.75 -13.63
N ARG A 114 3.10 13.07 -14.73
CA ARG A 114 2.90 13.58 -16.09
C ARG A 114 1.93 12.69 -16.86
N GLU A 115 0.86 13.28 -17.36
CA GLU A 115 -0.04 12.58 -18.28
C GLU A 115 0.69 12.29 -19.60
N THR A 116 0.69 11.03 -20.01
CA THR A 116 1.44 10.52 -21.16
C THR A 116 0.53 9.63 -22.00
N GLN A 117 0.57 9.82 -23.33
CA GLN A 117 -0.06 8.91 -24.28
C GLN A 117 0.92 7.78 -24.61
N ILE A 118 0.56 6.55 -24.23
CA ILE A 118 1.31 5.34 -24.55
C ILE A 118 1.07 4.97 -26.01
N LEU A 119 2.14 4.54 -26.69
CA LEU A 119 2.09 4.02 -28.04
C LEU A 119 1.18 2.79 -28.11
N PHE A 120 0.31 2.77 -29.12
CA PHE A 120 -0.52 1.63 -29.42
C PHE A 120 0.20 0.75 -30.45
N PHE A 121 0.26 -0.55 -30.15
CA PHE A 121 0.64 -1.59 -31.10
C PHE A 121 -0.49 -2.60 -31.17
N THR A 122 -0.88 -2.99 -32.37
CA THR A 122 -1.61 -4.24 -32.57
C THR A 122 -0.70 -5.43 -32.28
N GLU A 123 -1.26 -6.61 -32.01
CA GLU A 123 -0.45 -7.81 -31.77
C GLU A 123 0.49 -8.15 -32.95
N PRO A 124 0.06 -8.08 -34.23
CA PRO A 124 0.96 -8.30 -35.36
C PRO A 124 2.09 -7.27 -35.42
N GLU A 125 1.80 -5.98 -35.22
CA GLU A 125 2.82 -4.92 -35.22
C GLU A 125 3.82 -5.10 -34.06
N ALA A 126 3.33 -5.48 -32.86
CA ALA A 126 4.19 -5.76 -31.71
C ALA A 126 5.10 -6.97 -31.96
N ARG A 127 4.54 -8.04 -32.56
CA ARG A 127 5.29 -9.25 -32.92
C ARG A 127 6.36 -8.91 -33.95
N GLU A 128 6.00 -8.23 -35.02
CA GLU A 128 6.93 -7.79 -36.05
C GLU A 128 8.03 -6.91 -35.45
N TRP A 129 7.66 -5.93 -34.63
CA TRP A 129 8.63 -5.06 -33.95
C TRP A 129 9.60 -5.84 -33.07
N ALA A 130 9.10 -6.80 -32.28
CA ALA A 130 9.91 -7.62 -31.40
C ALA A 130 10.86 -8.57 -32.14
N THR A 131 10.45 -9.11 -33.30
CA THR A 131 11.26 -10.09 -34.07
C THR A 131 12.20 -9.44 -35.08
N THR A 132 11.94 -8.21 -35.51
CA THR A 132 12.77 -7.54 -36.54
C THR A 132 14.19 -7.24 -36.04
N GLY A 133 14.44 -7.26 -34.72
CA GLY A 133 15.77 -7.03 -34.15
C GLY A 133 16.32 -5.61 -34.36
N LYS A 134 15.54 -4.71 -34.98
CA LYS A 134 15.86 -3.29 -35.12
C LYS A 134 15.87 -2.69 -33.72
N LYS A 135 17.06 -2.32 -33.24
CA LYS A 135 17.17 -1.42 -32.08
C LYS A 135 16.35 -0.17 -32.41
N ALA A 136 15.40 0.17 -31.55
CA ALA A 136 14.61 1.38 -31.71
C ALA A 136 15.58 2.55 -31.93
N ALA A 137 15.52 3.18 -33.11
CA ALA A 137 16.18 4.46 -33.30
C ALA A 137 15.55 5.40 -32.26
N ALA A 138 16.37 6.00 -31.40
CA ALA A 138 15.90 7.01 -30.47
C ALA A 138 15.26 8.13 -31.30
N VAL A 139 13.93 8.17 -31.34
CA VAL A 139 13.22 9.25 -32.02
C VAL A 139 13.53 10.52 -31.24
N GLY A 140 14.29 11.42 -31.86
CA GLY A 140 14.80 12.68 -31.31
C GLY A 140 13.73 13.73 -31.02
N GLY A 141 12.65 13.36 -30.34
CA GLY A 141 11.81 14.30 -29.59
C GLY A 141 12.45 14.60 -28.22
N PRO A 142 12.05 15.67 -27.51
CA PRO A 142 12.67 16.04 -26.24
C PRO A 142 12.34 14.99 -25.18
N VAL A 143 13.21 13.99 -25.05
CA VAL A 143 13.20 13.05 -23.93
C VAL A 143 13.95 13.74 -22.79
N PRO A 144 13.31 14.11 -21.67
CA PRO A 144 14.06 14.53 -20.51
C PRO A 144 14.57 13.27 -19.81
N VAL A 145 15.70 12.73 -20.25
CA VAL A 145 16.52 11.82 -19.44
C VAL A 145 17.98 12.17 -19.68
N GLN A 146 18.46 13.23 -19.03
CA GLN A 146 19.84 13.20 -18.55
C GLN A 146 19.80 12.53 -17.17
N MET A 147 20.04 11.22 -17.13
CA MET A 147 20.64 10.64 -15.93
C MET A 147 21.98 11.33 -15.75
N HIS A 148 22.11 12.19 -14.74
CA HIS A 148 23.36 12.85 -14.41
C HIS A 148 24.47 11.79 -14.30
N LYS A 149 25.48 11.96 -15.15
CA LYS A 149 26.76 11.29 -15.04
C LYS A 149 27.32 11.63 -13.65
N PRO A 150 27.76 10.66 -12.82
CA PRO A 150 28.50 10.99 -11.62
C PRO A 150 29.76 11.77 -12.02
N PRO A 151 30.14 12.84 -11.29
CA PRO A 151 31.29 13.64 -11.66
C PRO A 151 32.51 12.72 -11.76
N THR A 152 33.08 12.67 -12.97
CA THR A 152 34.35 12.01 -13.21
C THR A 152 35.42 12.93 -12.69
N ASP A 153 36.19 12.45 -11.72
CA ASP A 153 37.38 13.07 -11.19
C ASP A 153 38.22 13.65 -12.33
N SER A 154 38.36 14.97 -12.31
CA SER A 154 39.33 15.70 -13.12
C SER A 154 40.28 16.34 -12.14
N GLN A 155 41.33 15.61 -11.81
CA GLN A 155 42.50 16.11 -11.12
C GLN A 155 43.41 16.78 -12.15
N PRO A 156 43.81 18.05 -11.97
CA PRO A 156 45.08 18.53 -12.46
C PRO A 156 46.10 18.48 -11.33
N ALA A 157 47.28 17.93 -11.65
CA ALA A 157 48.45 17.97 -10.81
C ALA A 157 48.91 19.43 -10.60
N SER A 158 49.15 19.80 -9.35
CA SER A 158 50.14 20.79 -8.96
C SER A 158 50.78 20.34 -7.65
N ALA A 159 52.09 20.15 -7.69
CA ALA A 159 52.94 19.91 -6.55
C ALA A 159 52.97 21.17 -5.66
N GLY A 160 52.85 20.97 -4.34
CA GLY A 160 52.91 22.01 -3.32
C GLY A 160 52.84 21.40 -1.93
N GLU A 161 53.99 20.96 -1.44
CA GLU A 161 54.48 20.98 -0.04
C GLU A 161 53.47 20.87 1.13
N LEU A 162 53.60 19.80 1.91
CA LEU A 162 52.95 19.56 3.22
C LEU A 162 53.62 20.35 4.35
N PRO A 163 52.87 21.05 5.22
CA PRO A 163 53.29 21.35 6.59
C PRO A 163 52.66 20.38 7.61
N PRO A 164 53.31 20.16 8.77
CA PRO A 164 53.04 19.03 9.67
C PRO A 164 51.84 19.25 10.60
N ALA A 165 51.27 18.14 11.05
CA ALA A 165 50.18 18.08 12.04
C ALA A 165 50.61 18.58 13.43
N PRO A 166 49.74 19.26 14.19
CA PRO A 166 49.86 19.37 15.64
C PRO A 166 49.02 18.31 16.36
N GLY A 167 49.65 17.61 17.30
CA GLY A 167 49.00 16.71 18.27
C GLY A 167 48.15 17.44 19.33
N PRO A 168 47.49 16.69 20.23
CA PRO A 168 46.32 17.17 20.98
C PRO A 168 46.70 17.87 22.29
N PRO A 169 45.83 18.74 22.84
CA PRO A 169 45.83 19.02 24.27
C PRO A 169 44.68 18.31 24.99
N ALA A 170 45.05 17.64 26.08
CA ALA A 170 44.16 17.02 27.05
C ALA A 170 43.62 18.03 28.09
N SER A 171 42.41 17.72 28.57
CA SER A 171 41.87 17.91 29.93
C SER A 171 41.87 19.29 30.62
N GLY A 172 40.65 19.77 30.88
CA GLY A 172 40.30 20.76 31.89
C GLY A 172 38.82 20.66 32.31
N HIS A 173 38.56 19.86 33.34
CA HIS A 173 37.41 19.81 34.29
C HIS A 173 36.78 21.21 34.61
N ARG A 174 35.51 21.45 34.99
CA ARG A 174 34.38 20.69 35.59
C ARG A 174 33.12 21.63 35.61
N PRO A 175 32.00 21.36 36.33
CA PRO A 175 30.65 21.13 35.80
C PRO A 175 29.59 22.19 36.22
N VAL A 176 28.38 22.12 35.68
CA VAL A 176 27.04 22.40 36.28
C VAL A 176 26.02 22.40 35.12
N ASP A 177 24.76 21.97 35.20
CA ASP A 177 23.97 21.35 36.25
C ASP A 177 22.83 20.59 35.55
N ALA A 178 22.60 19.35 35.97
CA ALA A 178 21.41 18.59 35.63
C ALA A 178 20.32 18.89 36.67
N ARG A 179 19.14 19.31 36.22
CA ARG A 179 17.89 19.21 36.98
C ARG A 179 16.81 18.72 36.02
N ASN A 180 16.38 17.46 36.10
CA ASN A 180 15.48 16.86 37.10
C ASN A 180 14.04 16.87 36.54
N LEU A 181 13.16 15.87 36.69
CA LEU A 181 13.11 14.61 37.43
C LEU A 181 11.91 13.81 36.89
N ALA A 182 12.07 12.52 36.65
CA ALA A 182 11.17 11.51 37.22
C ALA A 182 12.03 10.75 38.27
N PRO A 183 11.52 9.88 39.17
CA PRO A 183 10.20 9.24 39.26
C PRO A 183 9.66 9.15 40.73
N ALA A 184 8.53 8.46 40.96
CA ALA A 184 8.41 7.41 42.01
C ALA A 184 6.97 6.90 42.16
N ALA A 185 6.86 5.58 42.32
CA ALA A 185 5.68 4.84 42.74
C ALA A 185 5.82 4.41 44.21
N ALA A 186 4.71 4.38 44.95
CA ALA A 186 4.39 3.55 46.14
C ALA A 186 2.91 3.88 46.51
N SER A 187 1.93 2.97 46.45
CA SER A 187 1.63 1.79 47.28
C SER A 187 1.07 2.09 48.68
N GLY A 188 -0.12 1.54 48.96
CA GLY A 188 -0.80 1.39 50.27
C GLY A 188 -2.15 2.13 50.35
N GLU A 189 -3.27 1.61 50.85
CA GLU A 189 -3.69 0.29 51.35
C GLU A 189 -5.23 0.32 51.63
N LEU A 190 -5.90 -0.83 51.45
CA LEU A 190 -7.11 -1.45 52.10
C LEU A 190 -7.95 -0.65 53.14
N ALA A 191 -9.27 -0.79 53.38
CA ALA A 191 -10.34 -1.77 53.05
C ALA A 191 -11.76 -1.31 53.55
N ALA A 192 -12.82 -1.97 53.03
CA ALA A 192 -14.17 -2.31 53.60
C ALA A 192 -15.14 -1.18 54.08
N ASP A 193 -16.48 -1.23 54.04
CA ASP A 193 -17.48 -2.30 53.97
C ASP A 193 -18.91 -1.76 53.61
N ALA A 194 -19.79 -2.67 53.17
CA ALA A 194 -21.27 -2.74 53.25
C ALA A 194 -22.27 -1.75 52.56
N THR A 195 -23.05 -2.35 51.64
CA THR A 195 -24.40 -2.15 51.01
C THR A 195 -25.53 -1.42 51.80
N PRO A 196 -26.66 -0.94 51.20
CA PRO A 196 -27.50 -1.64 50.20
C PRO A 196 -28.12 -0.83 49.03
N THR A 197 -28.59 -1.61 48.06
CA THR A 197 -29.46 -1.32 46.90
C THR A 197 -30.66 -0.42 47.23
N PRO A 198 -31.17 0.31 46.22
CA PRO A 198 -32.57 0.08 45.86
C PRO A 198 -32.74 -0.28 44.39
N THR A 199 -33.47 -1.37 44.20
CA THR A 199 -34.11 -1.83 42.97
C THR A 199 -35.03 -0.74 42.41
N LEU A 200 -34.85 -0.38 41.14
CA LEU A 200 -35.91 0.14 40.27
C LEU A 200 -35.63 -0.26 38.82
N ALA A 201 -36.30 -1.35 38.44
CA ALA A 201 -36.85 -1.74 37.15
C ALA A 201 -36.03 -1.62 35.83
N PRO A 202 -36.15 -2.65 34.96
CA PRO A 202 -35.38 -2.79 33.72
C PRO A 202 -35.91 -1.84 32.64
N ALA A 203 -35.04 -0.97 32.12
CA ALA A 203 -35.31 -0.26 30.88
C ALA A 203 -35.25 -1.25 29.69
N LEU A 204 -36.40 -1.87 29.46
CA LEU A 204 -36.97 -2.21 28.15
C LEU A 204 -36.04 -2.91 27.16
N VAL A 205 -36.10 -4.24 27.26
CA VAL A 205 -35.91 -5.17 26.14
C VAL A 205 -36.93 -4.83 25.04
N PHE A 206 -36.60 -3.90 24.15
CA PHE A 206 -37.21 -3.83 22.82
C PHE A 206 -36.34 -4.62 21.86
N GLY A 207 -36.82 -5.83 21.56
CA GLY A 207 -36.10 -6.92 20.90
C GLY A 207 -35.70 -6.64 19.46
N GLY A 208 -34.46 -6.18 19.27
CA GLY A 208 -33.72 -6.40 18.04
C GLY A 208 -32.57 -7.36 18.33
N GLN A 209 -32.57 -8.54 17.71
CA GLN A 209 -31.44 -9.47 17.78
C GLN A 209 -30.14 -8.72 17.45
N ALA A 210 -29.20 -8.72 18.40
CA ALA A 210 -27.90 -8.09 18.24
C ALA A 210 -26.98 -9.09 17.54
N VAL A 211 -26.65 -8.80 16.30
CA VAL A 211 -25.97 -9.73 15.38
C VAL A 211 -24.64 -9.17 14.89
N GLY A 212 -23.73 -10.08 14.58
CA GLY A 212 -22.50 -9.75 13.87
C GLY A 212 -22.76 -9.38 12.41
N LEU A 213 -21.83 -8.69 11.74
CA LEU A 213 -22.01 -8.36 10.31
C LEU A 213 -22.01 -9.60 9.41
N ARG A 214 -21.31 -10.67 9.82
CA ARG A 214 -21.32 -11.96 9.10
C ARG A 214 -22.70 -12.60 9.18
N GLU A 215 -23.19 -12.79 10.40
CA GLU A 215 -24.54 -13.29 10.68
C GLU A 215 -25.62 -12.44 9.98
N ALA A 216 -25.47 -11.11 9.97
CA ALA A 216 -26.40 -10.23 9.28
C ALA A 216 -26.43 -10.43 7.75
N ALA A 217 -25.28 -10.72 7.12
CA ALA A 217 -25.20 -10.97 5.68
C ALA A 217 -25.83 -12.32 5.29
N GLU A 218 -25.72 -13.32 6.17
CA GLU A 218 -26.20 -14.67 5.95
C GLU A 218 -27.71 -14.80 6.24
N ASP A 219 -28.16 -14.29 7.40
CA ASP A 219 -29.50 -14.62 7.93
C ASP A 219 -30.51 -13.46 7.86
N HIS A 220 -30.07 -12.23 7.62
CA HIS A 220 -30.92 -11.05 7.76
C HIS A 220 -30.97 -10.14 6.54
N LEU A 221 -29.97 -10.19 5.66
CA LEU A 221 -29.84 -9.35 4.48
C LEU A 221 -29.45 -10.17 3.23
N PRO A 222 -30.28 -11.14 2.79
CA PRO A 222 -30.02 -11.88 1.56
C PRO A 222 -29.96 -10.90 0.38
N GLY A 223 -28.81 -10.80 -0.25
CA GLY A 223 -28.54 -9.88 -1.36
C GLY A 223 -27.51 -8.78 -1.05
N ILE A 224 -27.03 -8.65 0.19
CA ILE A 224 -25.91 -7.76 0.53
C ILE A 224 -24.75 -8.60 1.06
N THR A 225 -23.61 -8.55 0.36
CA THR A 225 -22.43 -9.30 0.77
C THR A 225 -21.80 -8.74 2.04
N LEU A 226 -21.12 -9.59 2.83
CA LEU A 226 -20.35 -9.16 4.00
C LEU A 226 -19.31 -8.07 3.66
N ALA A 227 -18.72 -8.12 2.46
CA ALA A 227 -17.81 -7.09 1.97
C ALA A 227 -18.53 -5.74 1.79
N ALA A 228 -19.74 -5.74 1.23
CA ALA A 228 -20.55 -4.54 1.09
C ALA A 228 -20.97 -3.96 2.45
N LEU A 229 -21.28 -4.79 3.45
CA LEU A 229 -21.57 -4.32 4.81
C LEU A 229 -20.34 -3.70 5.49
N ARG A 230 -19.15 -4.31 5.33
CA ARG A 230 -17.91 -3.74 5.86
C ARG A 230 -17.54 -2.41 5.19
N PHE A 231 -17.76 -2.33 3.88
CA PHE A 231 -17.55 -1.10 3.12
C PHE A 231 -18.52 0.00 3.58
N ALA A 232 -19.82 -0.32 3.67
CA ALA A 232 -20.84 0.63 4.10
C ALA A 232 -20.58 1.13 5.52
N ARG A 233 -20.24 0.25 6.47
CA ARG A 233 -19.84 0.66 7.83
C ARG A 233 -18.73 1.71 7.84
N ALA A 234 -17.77 1.62 6.91
CA ALA A 234 -16.61 2.51 6.87
C ALA A 234 -16.83 3.78 6.04
N LYS A 235 -17.86 3.83 5.19
CA LYS A 235 -17.99 4.85 4.13
C LYS A 235 -19.37 5.50 4.03
N ASP A 236 -20.41 4.88 4.57
CA ASP A 236 -21.78 5.37 4.53
C ASP A 236 -22.13 6.03 5.88
N PRO A 237 -22.29 7.36 5.93
CA PRO A 237 -22.68 8.06 7.17
C PRO A 237 -24.05 7.64 7.71
N ALA A 238 -24.93 7.09 6.86
CA ALA A 238 -26.24 6.59 7.26
C ALA A 238 -26.21 5.14 7.77
N PHE A 239 -25.03 4.50 7.81
CA PHE A 239 -24.89 3.15 8.32
C PHE A 239 -25.16 3.09 9.84
N PRO A 240 -25.89 2.08 10.34
CA PRO A 240 -26.22 1.98 11.75
C PRO A 240 -25.00 1.90 12.68
N GLY A 241 -25.07 2.58 13.82
CA GLY A 241 -24.08 2.47 14.90
C GLY A 241 -24.08 1.07 15.53
N SER A 242 -22.95 0.66 16.11
CA SER A 242 -22.86 -0.61 16.83
C SER A 242 -23.65 -0.55 18.14
N SER A 243 -24.49 -1.55 18.39
CA SER A 243 -25.26 -1.70 19.63
C SER A 243 -24.48 -2.40 20.76
N GLY A 244 -23.27 -2.89 20.48
CA GLY A 244 -22.40 -3.54 21.47
C GLY A 244 -21.20 -4.22 20.84
N LYS A 245 -20.49 -5.02 21.64
CA LYS A 245 -19.35 -5.83 21.20
C LYS A 245 -19.43 -7.25 21.74
N ARG A 246 -18.97 -8.23 20.97
CA ARG A 246 -18.73 -9.61 21.39
C ARG A 246 -17.27 -9.95 21.08
N GLY A 247 -16.41 -9.86 22.09
CA GLY A 247 -14.96 -9.90 21.88
C GLY A 247 -14.50 -8.77 20.95
N ALA A 248 -13.85 -9.11 19.84
CA ALA A 248 -13.43 -8.16 18.81
C ALA A 248 -14.53 -7.80 17.78
N GLU A 249 -15.68 -8.49 17.80
CA GLU A 249 -16.77 -8.27 16.85
C GLU A 249 -17.72 -7.16 17.33
N LEU A 250 -18.07 -6.24 16.43
CA LEU A 250 -19.10 -5.23 16.69
C LEU A 250 -20.48 -5.84 16.40
N LEU A 251 -21.40 -5.67 17.34
CA LEU A 251 -22.79 -6.12 17.19
C LEU A 251 -23.67 -4.96 16.73
N TYR A 252 -24.68 -5.30 15.94
CA TYR A 252 -25.65 -4.36 15.39
C TYR A 252 -27.05 -4.89 15.62
N ARG A 253 -28.02 -4.00 15.80
CA ARG A 253 -29.43 -4.42 15.80
C ARG A 253 -29.82 -4.83 14.39
N ALA A 254 -30.31 -6.06 14.23
CA ALA A 254 -30.73 -6.59 12.93
C ALA A 254 -31.80 -5.69 12.26
N GLY A 255 -32.70 -5.09 13.04
CA GLY A 255 -33.72 -4.16 12.54
C GLY A 255 -33.14 -2.90 11.89
N ASP A 256 -32.07 -2.34 12.45
CA ASP A 256 -31.44 -1.13 11.93
C ASP A 256 -30.69 -1.43 10.62
N LEU A 257 -30.03 -2.59 10.55
CA LEU A 257 -29.39 -3.07 9.32
C LEU A 257 -30.41 -3.31 8.19
N LYS A 258 -31.58 -3.88 8.50
CA LYS A 258 -32.68 -4.05 7.54
C LYS A 258 -33.28 -2.72 7.11
N LYS A 259 -33.42 -1.75 8.01
CA LYS A 259 -33.90 -0.40 7.68
C LYS A 259 -32.92 0.33 6.77
N TRP A 260 -31.63 0.28 7.10
CA TRP A 260 -30.56 0.83 6.26
C TRP A 260 -30.54 0.19 4.87
N ALA A 261 -30.59 -1.15 4.78
CA ALA A 261 -30.57 -1.87 3.52
C ALA A 261 -31.73 -1.50 2.58
N ARG A 262 -32.92 -1.21 3.14
CA ARG A 262 -34.09 -0.75 2.37
C ARG A 262 -33.95 0.67 1.85
N ASN A 263 -33.35 1.56 2.64
CA ASN A 263 -33.21 2.98 2.31
C ASN A 263 -31.95 3.31 1.51
N ARG A 264 -31.13 2.30 1.20
CA ARG A 264 -29.92 2.47 0.41
C ARG A 264 -30.29 2.88 -1.03
N PRO A 265 -29.75 3.97 -1.59
CA PRO A 265 -29.95 4.30 -2.99
C PRO A 265 -29.38 3.17 -3.84
N ARG A 266 -30.27 2.45 -4.54
CA ARG A 266 -29.87 1.45 -5.53
C ARG A 266 -29.43 2.18 -6.79
N ALA A 267 -28.30 1.79 -7.36
CA ALA A 267 -27.96 2.22 -8.71
C ALA A 267 -29.08 1.72 -9.65
N VAL A 268 -29.66 2.64 -10.42
CA VAL A 268 -30.68 2.32 -11.42
C VAL A 268 -30.04 1.39 -12.45
N THR A 269 -30.45 0.12 -12.48
CA THR A 269 -30.18 -0.78 -13.60
C THR A 269 -30.91 -0.22 -14.81
N SER A 270 -30.18 0.46 -15.69
CA SER A 270 -30.63 0.85 -17.01
C SER A 270 -30.74 -0.42 -17.84
N THR A 271 -31.92 -1.04 -17.86
CA THR A 271 -32.29 -1.96 -18.92
C THR A 271 -32.54 -1.10 -20.15
N THR A 272 -31.53 -1.00 -21.02
CA THR A 272 -31.73 -0.53 -22.38
C THR A 272 -32.06 -1.78 -23.21
N ASP A 273 -33.34 -2.13 -23.23
CA ASP A 273 -33.90 -2.87 -24.36
C ASP A 273 -34.08 -1.86 -25.49
N LEU A 274 -33.44 -2.14 -26.62
CA LEU A 274 -33.62 -1.47 -27.90
C LEU A 274 -34.71 -2.25 -28.64
N ASP A 275 -35.84 -1.59 -28.89
CA ASP A 275 -36.67 -1.77 -30.09
C ASP A 275 -36.68 -0.45 -30.86
#